data_AF-A0A1H5WZD6-F1
#
_entry.id   AF-A0A1H5WZD6-F1
#
_cell.length_a   1.000
_cell.length_b   1.000
_cell.length_c   1.000
_cell.angle_alpha   90.00
_cell.angle_beta   90.00
_cell.angle_gamma   90.00
#
_symmetry.space_group_name_H-M   'P 1'
#
loop_
_entity.id
_entity.type
_entity.pdbx_description
1 polymer ?
#
loop_
_entity_poly.entity_id
_entity_poly.type
_entity_poly.pdbx_seq_one_letter_code
_entity_poly.pdbx_strand_id
1 'polypeptide(L)'
;MFLGFMVNNAYMGKKQLEVKYDGKTYYGCCADCQKKVPTEETARTAYDPISKKPVDKSLAIIAKSDENDAVVYFENETNYKEYFQKN
;
A
#
# COMPACT_ATOMS: atom_id res chain seq x y z
N MET A 1 -10.45 6.08 -6.66
CA MET A 1 -9.51 4.95 -6.54
C MET A 1 -8.12 5.53 -6.40
N PHE A 2 -7.59 5.58 -5.18
CA PHE A 2 -6.33 6.25 -4.87
C PHE A 2 -5.14 5.40 -5.33
N LEU A 3 -4.29 5.94 -6.21
CA LEU A 3 -3.10 5.27 -6.76
C LEU A 3 -1.90 5.45 -5.81
N GLY A 4 -1.83 4.65 -4.74
CA GLY A 4 -0.65 4.57 -3.86
C GLY A 4 0.27 3.42 -4.27
N PHE A 5 1.61 3.60 -4.24
CA PHE A 5 2.55 2.53 -4.57
C PHE A 5 2.62 1.46 -3.51
N MET A 6 2.19 0.26 -3.88
CA MET A 6 2.34 -0.92 -3.03
C MET A 6 3.78 -1.34 -2.85
N VAL A 7 4.63 -1.26 -3.88
CA VAL A 7 6.01 -1.75 -3.76
C VAL A 7 6.94 -0.75 -3.03
N ASN A 8 6.76 0.55 -3.27
CA ASN A 8 7.65 1.59 -2.75
C ASN A 8 7.03 2.41 -1.62
N ASN A 9 5.80 2.10 -1.20
CA ASN A 9 5.04 2.86 -0.20
C ASN A 9 5.05 4.38 -0.50
N ALA A 10 4.91 4.76 -1.78
CA ALA A 10 4.97 6.16 -2.23
C ALA A 10 3.81 6.55 -3.17
N TYR A 11 3.29 7.74 -3.00
CA TYR A 11 2.37 8.36 -3.94
C TYR A 11 3.17 8.99 -5.07
N MET A 12 3.12 8.41 -6.28
CA MET A 12 3.90 8.92 -7.41
C MET A 12 3.07 9.70 -8.44
N GLY A 13 1.75 9.84 -8.25
CA GLY A 13 0.87 10.57 -9.17
C GLY A 13 0.90 10.09 -10.63
N LYS A 14 1.46 8.91 -10.90
CA LYS A 14 1.65 8.31 -12.23
C LYS A 14 0.84 7.03 -12.35
N LYS A 15 0.51 6.67 -13.59
CA LYS A 15 -0.21 5.43 -13.89
C LYS A 15 0.59 4.23 -13.36
N GLN A 16 -0.06 3.42 -12.54
CA GLN A 16 0.52 2.19 -12.00
C GLN A 16 0.19 1.01 -12.90
N LEU A 17 1.07 0.00 -12.87
CA LEU A 17 0.88 -1.28 -13.53
C LEU A 17 0.16 -2.23 -12.57
N GLU A 18 -0.95 -2.79 -13.03
CA GLU A 18 -1.69 -3.83 -12.32
C GLU A 18 -0.92 -5.15 -12.37
N VAL A 19 -0.83 -5.82 -11.23
CA VAL A 19 -0.21 -7.13 -11.07
C VAL A 19 -1.19 -8.04 -10.38
N LYS A 20 -1.70 -9.02 -11.10
CA LYS A 20 -2.59 -10.03 -10.53
C LYS A 20 -1.76 -11.14 -9.92
N TYR A 21 -1.98 -11.41 -8.64
CA TYR A 21 -1.33 -12.50 -7.93
C TYR A 21 -2.29 -13.10 -6.93
N ASP A 22 -2.43 -14.43 -6.96
CA ASP A 22 -3.27 -15.18 -6.02
C ASP A 22 -4.72 -14.64 -5.90
N GLY A 23 -5.32 -14.29 -7.04
CA GLY A 23 -6.68 -13.72 -7.13
C GLY A 23 -6.81 -12.27 -6.68
N LYS A 24 -5.72 -11.62 -6.25
CA LYS A 24 -5.68 -10.22 -5.80
C LYS A 24 -4.97 -9.32 -6.81
N THR A 25 -5.27 -8.03 -6.77
CA THR A 25 -4.64 -7.02 -7.63
C THR A 25 -3.72 -6.12 -6.83
N TYR A 26 -2.46 -6.07 -7.25
CA TYR A 26 -1.42 -5.20 -6.69
C TYR A 26 -0.99 -4.15 -7.73
N TYR A 27 -0.33 -3.09 -7.28
CA TYR A 27 0.04 -1.94 -8.13
C TYR A 27 1.53 -1.60 -8.01
N GLY A 28 2.22 -1.50 -9.16
CA GLY A 28 3.66 -1.20 -9.26
C GLY A 28 4.03 -0.14 -10.31
N CYS A 29 5.32 0.24 -10.42
CA CYS A 29 5.81 1.34 -11.30
C CYS A 29 6.41 0.83 -12.58
N CYS A 30 6.94 -0.38 -12.53
CA CYS A 30 7.79 -0.91 -13.57
C CYS A 30 7.62 -2.43 -13.65
N ALA A 31 8.21 -3.00 -14.69
CA ALA A 31 8.25 -4.44 -14.89
C ALA A 31 8.87 -5.18 -13.69
N ASP A 32 9.81 -4.57 -12.97
CA ASP A 32 10.40 -5.19 -11.78
C ASP A 32 9.39 -5.34 -10.64
N CYS A 33 8.43 -4.41 -10.50
CA CYS A 33 7.34 -4.59 -9.55
C CYS A 33 6.46 -5.80 -9.89
N GLN A 34 6.27 -6.07 -11.19
CA GLN A 34 5.51 -7.25 -11.64
C GLN A 34 6.22 -8.56 -11.30
N LYS A 35 7.56 -8.54 -11.22
CA LYS A 35 8.36 -9.68 -10.77
C LYS A 35 8.39 -9.79 -9.24
N LYS A 36 8.49 -8.66 -8.53
CA LYS A 36 8.58 -8.63 -7.07
C LYS A 36 7.29 -9.03 -6.36
N VAL A 37 6.13 -8.60 -6.83
CA VAL A 37 4.83 -8.94 -6.21
C VAL A 37 4.65 -10.47 -6.03
N PRO A 38 4.86 -11.32 -7.04
CA PRO A 38 4.71 -12.76 -6.87
C PRO A 38 5.84 -13.43 -6.07
N THR A 39 7.04 -12.83 -6.01
CA THR A 39 8.22 -13.45 -5.36
C THR A 39 8.49 -12.97 -3.94
N GLU A 40 8.21 -11.70 -3.65
CA GLU A 40 8.50 -11.04 -2.38
C GLU A 40 7.21 -10.76 -1.61
N GLU A 41 7.09 -11.33 -0.42
CA GLU A 41 5.94 -11.09 0.44
C GLU A 41 5.86 -9.62 0.90
N THR A 42 7.01 -8.98 1.11
CA THR A 42 7.11 -7.55 1.48
C THR A 42 6.54 -6.61 0.42
N ALA A 43 6.47 -7.05 -0.84
CA ALA A 43 5.80 -6.31 -1.91
C ALA A 43 4.27 -6.35 -1.77
N ARG A 44 3.74 -7.34 -1.05
CA ARG A 44 2.30 -7.59 -0.84
C ARG A 44 1.83 -7.25 0.57
N THR A 45 2.72 -7.24 1.56
CA THR A 45 2.39 -6.93 2.96
C THR A 45 2.93 -5.56 3.38
N ALA A 46 2.18 -4.88 4.24
CA ALA A 46 2.56 -3.67 4.94
C ALA A 46 2.31 -3.84 6.43
N TYR A 47 2.77 -2.91 7.26
CA TYR A 47 2.41 -2.87 8.67
C TYR A 47 1.49 -1.68 8.95
N ASP A 48 0.41 -1.93 9.67
CA ASP A 48 -0.47 -0.88 10.15
C ASP A 48 0.28 0.00 11.17
N PRO A 49 0.35 1.33 10.99
CA PRO A 49 1.09 2.20 11.90
C PRO A 49 0.46 2.29 13.29
N ILE A 50 -0.84 1.99 13.44
CA ILE A 50 -1.59 1.99 14.69
C ILE A 50 -1.47 0.63 15.39
N SER A 51 -1.93 -0.46 14.76
CA SER A 51 -1.97 -1.78 15.41
C SER A 51 -0.67 -2.57 15.31
N LYS A 52 0.30 -2.12 14.50
CA LYS A 52 1.59 -2.79 14.22
C LYS A 52 1.44 -4.20 13.64
N LYS A 53 0.26 -4.55 13.13
CA LYS A 53 -0.01 -5.85 12.51
C LYS A 53 0.33 -5.83 11.01
N PRO A 54 0.76 -6.98 10.46
CA PRO A 54 0.90 -7.12 9.02
C PRO A 54 -0.48 -7.10 8.36
N VAL A 55 -0.61 -6.33 7.28
CA VAL A 55 -1.82 -6.19 6.46
C VAL A 55 -1.50 -6.47 5.00
N ASP A 56 -2.43 -7.07 4.28
CA ASP A 56 -2.31 -7.26 2.83
C ASP A 56 -2.61 -5.94 2.12
N LYS A 57 -1.63 -5.42 1.36
CA LYS A 57 -1.73 -4.15 0.64
C LYS A 57 -2.92 -4.10 -0.31
N SER A 58 -3.35 -5.24 -0.88
CA SER A 58 -4.50 -5.29 -1.79
C SER A 58 -5.86 -5.13 -1.11
N LEU A 59 -5.93 -5.39 0.21
CA LEU A 59 -7.15 -5.28 1.03
C LEU A 59 -7.08 -4.09 2.00
N ALA A 60 -5.89 -3.56 2.23
CA ALA A 60 -5.67 -2.45 3.14
C ALA A 60 -6.22 -1.13 2.61
N ILE A 61 -6.61 -0.25 3.52
CA ILE A 61 -6.91 1.14 3.21
C ILE A 61 -5.59 1.86 2.99
N ILE A 62 -5.45 2.48 1.81
CA ILE A 62 -4.24 3.20 1.42
C ILE A 62 -4.50 4.69 1.57
N ALA A 63 -3.66 5.37 2.34
CA ALA A 63 -3.71 6.82 2.48
C ALA A 63 -2.34 7.43 2.21
N LYS A 64 -2.35 8.67 1.72
CA LYS A 64 -1.13 9.48 1.60
C LYS A 64 -0.81 10.03 3.00
N SER A 65 0.42 9.85 3.47
CA SER A 65 0.91 10.61 4.62
C SER A 65 1.38 11.98 4.17
N ASP A 66 1.21 13.00 5.01
CA ASP A 66 1.68 14.35 4.72
C ASP A 66 3.21 14.46 4.59
N GLU A 67 3.94 13.48 5.15
CA GLU A 67 5.39 13.39 5.02
C GLU A 67 5.80 12.73 3.68
N ASN A 68 6.55 13.48 2.86
CA ASN A 68 7.38 13.00 1.74
C ASN A 68 6.69 12.10 0.69
N ASP A 69 5.44 12.38 0.35
CA ASP A 69 4.66 11.58 -0.59
C ASP A 69 4.62 10.08 -0.21
N ALA A 70 4.81 9.72 1.06
CA ALA A 70 4.69 8.34 1.48
C ALA A 70 3.21 7.91 1.52
N VAL A 71 2.96 6.61 1.36
CA VAL A 71 1.65 6.02 1.61
C VAL A 71 1.71 5.05 2.79
N VAL A 72 0.67 5.13 3.60
CA VAL A 72 0.44 4.30 4.77
C VAL A 72 -0.73 3.37 4.51
N TYR A 73 -0.66 2.19 5.13
CA TYR A 73 -1.62 1.11 4.96
C TYR A 73 -2.31 0.83 6.29
N PHE A 74 -3.64 0.72 6.27
CA PHE A 74 -4.42 0.44 7.46
C PHE A 74 -5.25 -0.82 7.29
N GLU A 75 -5.38 -1.58 8.38
CA GLU A 75 -6.18 -2.81 8.40
C GLU A 75 -7.68 -2.50 8.34
N ASN A 76 -8.10 -1.33 8.83
CA ASN A 76 -9.51 -0.92 8.91
C ASN A 76 -9.66 0.63 8.94
N GLU A 77 -10.89 1.10 8.77
CA GLU A 77 -11.20 2.55 8.81
C GLU A 77 -10.95 3.19 10.17
N THR A 78 -11.07 2.43 11.26
CA THR A 78 -10.87 2.94 12.62
C THR A 78 -9.42 3.38 12.80
N ASN A 79 -8.45 2.54 12.43
CA ASN A 79 -7.02 2.86 12.50
C ASN A 79 -6.67 4.02 11.56
N TYR A 80 -7.26 4.06 10.35
CA TYR A 80 -7.13 5.21 9.46
C TYR A 80 -7.60 6.50 10.14
N LYS A 81 -8.80 6.51 10.73
CA LYS A 81 -9.34 7.69 11.43
C LYS A 81 -8.47 8.07 12.61
N GLU A 82 -8.03 7.13 13.43
CA GLU A 82 -7.14 7.40 14.57
C GLU A 82 -5.80 7.99 14.14
N TYR A 83 -5.25 7.56 13.01
CA TYR A 83 -4.00 8.08 12.47
C TYR A 83 -4.12 9.55 12.04
N PHE A 84 -5.19 9.91 11.33
CA PHE A 84 -5.41 11.28 10.85
C PHE A 84 -6.17 12.20 11.83
N GLN A 85 -6.81 11.65 12.86
CA GLN A 85 -7.38 12.45 13.95
C GLN A 85 -6.32 12.95 14.93
N LYS A 86 -5.08 12.45 14.85
CA LYS A 86 -3.93 13.05 15.51
C LYS A 86 -3.50 14.33 14.75
N ASN A 87 -4.27 15.40 14.97
CA ASN A 87 -3.99 16.82 14.68
C ASN A 87 -3.64 17.23 13.24
#